data_AF-A0A6P8LTK9-F1
#
_entry.id   AF-A0A6P8LTK9-F1
#
_cell.length_a   1.000
_cell.length_b   1.000
_cell.length_c   1.000
_cell.angle_alpha   90.00
_cell.angle_beta   90.00
_cell.angle_gamma   90.00
#
_symmetry.space_group_name_H-M   'P 1'
#
loop_
_entity.id
_entity.type
_entity.pdbx_description
1 polymer ?
#
loop_
_entity_poly.entity_id
_entity_poly.type
_entity_poly.pdbx_seq_one_letter_code
_entity_poly.pdbx_strand_id
1 'polypeptide(L)'
;MSTMRVISLLWPYKTIFAFEPENQLARRNDWQQQQQQQQQQQQQQQQHRQAGNSDIRERNFVCVECGKAYAVHRSLWRHLKFECVNAKPKLACDACPYESPHKWCMENHKKRHHSNVCN
;
A
#
# COMPACT_ATOMS: atom_id res chain seq x y z
N MET A 1 20.47 -29.16 -67.53
CA MET A 1 21.69 -29.64 -66.85
C MET A 1 21.84 -28.76 -65.60
N SER A 2 21.30 -29.16 -64.45
CA SER A 2 22.09 -29.67 -63.30
C SER A 2 23.36 -28.85 -63.07
N THR A 3 23.60 -28.12 -61.98
CA THR A 3 23.24 -28.34 -60.57
C THR A 3 23.30 -27.02 -59.78
N MET A 4 22.47 -26.90 -58.74
CA MET A 4 22.55 -25.85 -57.72
C MET A 4 23.83 -26.00 -56.87
N ARG A 5 24.51 -24.90 -56.57
CA ARG A 5 25.35 -24.75 -55.38
C ARG A 5 25.14 -23.36 -54.77
N VAL A 6 24.37 -23.33 -53.70
CA VAL A 6 24.25 -22.21 -52.75
C VAL A 6 25.49 -22.15 -51.87
N ILE A 7 26.20 -21.00 -51.88
CA ILE A 7 27.07 -20.60 -50.77
C ILE A 7 26.83 -19.11 -50.52
N SER A 8 26.02 -18.85 -49.48
CA SER A 8 25.78 -17.56 -48.83
C SER A 8 27.08 -16.91 -48.36
N LEU A 9 27.21 -15.57 -48.45
CA LEU A 9 27.78 -14.63 -47.44
C LEU A 9 27.51 -13.17 -47.94
N LEU A 10 26.27 -12.63 -47.88
CA LEU A 10 25.82 -11.59 -46.90
C LEU A 10 26.98 -10.78 -46.26
N TRP A 11 27.20 -9.48 -46.51
CA TRP A 11 26.43 -8.29 -46.10
C TRP A 11 27.19 -7.00 -46.55
N PRO A 12 26.64 -5.76 -46.51
CA PRO A 12 25.27 -5.35 -46.20
C PRO A 12 24.78 -4.18 -47.07
N TYR A 13 23.74 -4.37 -47.89
CA TYR A 13 22.92 -3.26 -48.39
C TYR A 13 22.15 -2.51 -47.25
N LYS A 14 22.40 -2.88 -45.99
CA LYS A 14 21.76 -2.34 -44.78
C LYS A 14 22.36 -1.00 -44.31
N THR A 15 23.39 -0.47 -44.97
CA THR A 15 24.01 0.82 -44.58
C THR A 15 23.40 2.04 -45.27
N ILE A 16 22.61 1.88 -46.34
CA ILE A 16 22.00 3.03 -47.04
C ILE A 16 20.77 3.56 -46.28
N PHE A 17 19.98 2.70 -45.63
CA PHE A 17 18.75 3.08 -44.91
C PHE A 17 18.96 3.73 -43.53
N ALA A 18 20.21 3.95 -43.10
CA ALA A 18 20.51 4.47 -41.77
C ALA A 18 20.48 6.01 -41.68
N PHE A 19 20.48 6.72 -42.82
CA PHE A 19 20.67 8.18 -42.89
C PHE A 19 19.58 8.95 -43.65
N GLU A 20 18.39 8.37 -43.85
CA GLU A 20 17.22 9.15 -44.28
C GLU A 20 16.69 9.97 -43.10
N PRO A 21 16.50 11.30 -43.24
CA PRO A 21 16.01 12.17 -42.18
C PRO A 21 14.64 11.74 -41.65
N GLU A 22 13.83 11.10 -42.49
CA GLU A 22 12.53 10.52 -42.09
C GLU A 22 12.66 9.36 -41.10
N ASN A 23 13.69 8.51 -41.23
CA ASN A 23 13.94 7.39 -40.30
C ASN A 23 14.52 7.87 -38.96
N GLN A 24 15.14 9.05 -38.93
CA GLN A 24 15.57 9.70 -37.68
C GLN A 24 14.42 10.43 -36.98
N LEU A 25 13.56 11.12 -37.73
CA LEU A 25 12.35 11.78 -37.21
C LEU A 25 11.32 10.74 -36.72
N ALA A 26 11.09 9.66 -37.47
CA ALA A 26 10.21 8.57 -37.04
C ALA A 26 10.68 7.96 -35.71
N ARG A 27 11.97 7.66 -35.56
CA ARG A 27 12.53 7.19 -34.27
C ARG A 27 12.39 8.21 -33.14
N ARG A 28 12.57 9.50 -33.41
CA ARG A 28 12.37 10.57 -32.42
C ARG A 28 10.90 10.67 -32.00
N ASN A 29 9.98 10.57 -32.95
CA ASN A 29 8.53 10.66 -32.73
C ASN A 29 8.03 9.42 -31.97
N ASP A 30 8.47 8.22 -32.33
CA ASP A 30 8.16 6.98 -31.61
C ASP A 30 8.62 7.05 -30.16
N TRP A 31 9.83 7.59 -29.92
CA TRP A 31 10.36 7.76 -28.58
C TRP A 31 9.58 8.81 -27.77
N GLN A 32 9.22 9.93 -28.38
CA GLN A 32 8.35 10.95 -27.76
C GLN A 32 6.96 10.38 -27.45
N GLN A 33 6.37 9.61 -28.36
CA GLN A 33 5.07 8.97 -28.17
C GLN A 33 5.11 7.94 -27.03
N GLN A 34 6.18 7.13 -26.97
CA GLN A 34 6.37 6.15 -25.90
C GLN A 34 6.55 6.82 -24.53
N GLN A 35 7.29 7.93 -24.45
CA GLN A 35 7.39 8.73 -23.22
C GLN A 35 6.04 9.31 -22.80
N GLN A 36 5.26 9.83 -23.75
CA GLN A 36 3.96 10.43 -23.47
C GLN A 36 2.95 9.38 -22.98
N GLN A 37 2.98 8.19 -23.59
CA GLN A 37 2.15 7.06 -23.17
C GLN A 37 2.54 6.55 -21.78
N GLN A 38 3.84 6.52 -21.44
CA GLN A 38 4.32 6.16 -20.12
C GLN A 38 3.90 7.18 -19.05
N GLN A 39 3.95 8.48 -19.35
CA GLN A 39 3.44 9.53 -18.46
C GLN A 39 1.93 9.42 -18.23
N GLN A 40 1.14 9.15 -19.28
CA GLN A 40 -0.31 8.93 -19.15
C GLN A 40 -0.63 7.71 -18.27
N GLN A 41 0.10 6.59 -18.44
CA GLN A 41 -0.07 5.41 -17.57
C GLN A 41 0.27 5.72 -16.11
N GLN A 42 1.32 6.50 -15.85
CA GLN A 42 1.67 6.92 -14.49
C GLN A 42 0.58 7.82 -13.87
N GLN A 43 -0.01 8.75 -14.64
CA GLN A 43 -1.12 9.59 -14.18
C GLN A 43 -2.37 8.76 -13.85
N GLN A 44 -2.73 7.78 -14.69
CA GLN A 44 -3.85 6.88 -14.44
C GLN A 44 -3.64 6.05 -13.15
N GLN A 45 -2.43 5.53 -12.92
CA GLN A 45 -2.10 4.82 -11.68
C GLN A 45 -2.21 5.71 -10.43
N GLN A 46 -1.89 7.01 -10.52
CA GLN A 46 -2.07 7.95 -9.41
C GLN A 46 -3.55 8.20 -9.11
N GLN A 47 -4.40 8.30 -10.13
CA GLN A 47 -5.86 8.44 -9.96
C GLN A 47 -6.47 7.21 -9.28
N HIS A 48 -6.09 5.99 -9.72
CA HIS A 48 -6.54 4.75 -9.06
C HIS A 48 -6.06 4.62 -7.61
N ARG A 49 -4.86 5.14 -7.27
CA ARG A 49 -4.38 5.18 -5.87
C ARG A 49 -5.22 6.09 -4.97
N GLN A 50 -5.82 7.16 -5.50
CA GLN A 50 -6.63 8.09 -4.71
C GLN A 50 -8.09 7.59 -4.53
N ALA A 51 -8.62 6.85 -5.50
CA ALA A 51 -9.98 6.31 -5.45
C ALA A 51 -10.16 5.13 -4.45
N GLY A 52 -9.08 4.42 -4.09
CA GLY A 52 -9.14 3.29 -3.15
C GLY A 52 -9.27 3.65 -1.67
N ASN A 53 -9.41 4.94 -1.32
CA ASN A 53 -9.36 5.42 0.08
C ASN A 53 -10.59 6.26 0.50
N SER A 54 -11.51 6.57 -0.42
CA SER A 54 -12.70 7.36 -0.10
C SER A 54 -13.87 6.52 0.41
N ASP A 55 -13.97 5.24 0.02
CA ASP A 55 -15.06 4.33 0.41
C ASP A 55 -14.86 3.75 1.84
N ILE A 56 -13.60 3.53 2.25
CA ILE A 56 -13.25 3.03 3.59
C ILE A 56 -13.46 4.10 4.69
N ARG A 57 -13.63 5.36 4.31
CA ARG A 57 -13.88 6.48 5.24
C ARG A 57 -15.33 6.59 5.71
N GLU A 58 -16.22 5.74 5.21
CA GLU A 58 -17.49 5.45 5.87
C GLU A 58 -17.21 4.64 7.16
N ARG A 59 -16.91 5.35 8.25
CA ARG A 59 -16.76 4.75 9.59
C ARG A 59 -18.11 4.21 10.07
N ASN A 60 -18.49 3.03 9.61
CA ASN A 60 -19.82 2.45 9.80
C ASN A 60 -20.04 1.80 11.17
N PHE A 61 -19.04 1.76 12.04
CA PHE A 61 -19.15 1.14 13.35
C PHE A 61 -19.40 2.19 14.44
N VAL A 62 -20.67 2.58 14.56
CA VAL A 62 -21.13 3.56 15.55
C VAL A 62 -21.65 2.84 16.79
N CYS A 63 -21.25 3.33 17.96
CA CYS A 63 -21.82 2.90 19.22
C CYS A 63 -23.19 3.56 19.41
N VAL A 64 -24.25 2.77 19.51
CA VAL A 64 -25.64 3.27 19.69
C VAL A 64 -25.82 4.00 21.03
N GLU A 65 -25.02 3.63 22.03
CA GLU A 65 -25.18 4.11 23.41
C GLU A 65 -24.48 5.44 23.67
N CYS A 66 -23.39 5.75 22.95
CA CYS A 66 -22.65 7.01 23.14
C CYS A 66 -22.37 7.78 21.85
N GLY A 67 -22.81 7.27 20.69
CA GLY A 67 -22.64 7.90 19.38
C GLY A 67 -21.21 7.90 18.82
N LYS A 68 -20.23 7.31 19.51
CA LYS A 68 -18.84 7.29 19.02
C LYS A 68 -18.70 6.36 17.80
N ALA A 69 -18.10 6.89 16.73
CA ALA A 69 -17.84 6.15 15.49
C ALA A 69 -16.40 5.64 15.43
N TYR A 70 -16.22 4.40 14.97
CA TYR A 70 -14.93 3.75 14.83
C TYR A 70 -14.69 3.29 13.39
N ALA A 71 -13.42 3.32 12.97
CA ALA A 71 -13.04 2.88 11.62
C ALA A 71 -13.09 1.37 11.41
N VAL A 72 -13.11 0.57 12.49
CA VAL A 72 -13.11 -0.90 12.41
C VAL A 72 -13.98 -1.50 13.50
N HIS A 73 -14.65 -2.61 13.19
CA HIS A 73 -15.55 -3.33 14.10
C HIS A 73 -14.88 -3.74 15.43
N ARG A 74 -13.61 -4.19 15.37
CA ARG A 74 -12.83 -4.57 16.56
C ARG A 74 -12.72 -3.42 17.58
N SER A 75 -12.58 -2.19 17.11
CA SER A 75 -12.47 -1.01 17.97
C SER A 75 -13.79 -0.71 18.65
N LEU A 76 -14.92 -0.80 17.93
CA LEU A 76 -16.26 -0.65 18.48
C LEU A 76 -16.54 -1.73 19.55
N TRP A 77 -16.24 -3.00 19.25
CA TRP A 77 -16.43 -4.09 20.21
C TRP A 77 -15.64 -3.88 21.51
N ARG A 78 -14.38 -3.45 21.39
CA ARG A 78 -13.54 -3.13 22.57
C ARG A 78 -14.15 -1.98 23.37
N HIS A 79 -14.59 -0.93 22.70
CA HIS A 79 -15.24 0.20 23.33
C HIS A 79 -16.52 -0.22 24.10
N LEU A 80 -17.40 -0.98 23.46
CA LEU A 80 -18.62 -1.49 24.09
C LEU A 80 -18.34 -2.36 25.32
N LYS A 81 -17.29 -3.20 25.24
CA LYS A 81 -16.95 -4.18 26.27
C LYS A 81 -16.23 -3.60 27.48
N PHE A 82 -15.48 -2.51 27.33
CA PHE A 82 -14.58 -2.04 28.39
C PHE A 82 -14.78 -0.58 28.79
N GLU A 83 -15.48 0.23 28.00
CA GLU A 83 -15.60 1.68 28.23
C GLU A 83 -17.04 2.18 28.33
N CYS A 84 -17.96 1.59 27.56
CA CYS A 84 -19.34 2.08 27.46
C CYS A 84 -20.30 1.32 28.39
N VAL A 85 -21.04 0.34 27.88
CA VAL A 85 -22.10 -0.35 28.63
C VAL A 85 -21.56 -1.35 29.65
N ASN A 86 -20.52 -2.10 29.28
CA ASN A 86 -20.00 -3.21 30.09
C ASN A 86 -18.64 -2.88 30.71
N ALA A 87 -18.39 -1.61 31.04
CA ALA A 87 -17.12 -1.18 31.60
C ALA A 87 -16.77 -2.00 32.84
N LYS A 88 -15.83 -2.94 32.66
CA LYS A 88 -15.29 -3.72 33.77
C LYS A 88 -14.55 -2.78 34.72
N PRO A 89 -14.54 -3.07 36.03
CA PRO A 89 -13.72 -2.31 36.97
C PRO A 89 -12.28 -2.24 36.45
N LYS A 90 -11.70 -1.04 36.51
CA LYS A 90 -10.33 -0.81 36.05
C LYS A 90 -9.40 -1.74 36.82
N LEU A 91 -8.49 -2.37 36.11
CA LEU A 91 -7.44 -3.16 36.72
C LEU A 91 -6.40 -2.18 37.25
N ALA A 92 -6.21 -2.15 38.56
CA ALA A 92 -5.12 -1.41 39.20
C ALA A 92 -3.82 -2.22 39.14
N CYS A 93 -2.69 -1.53 39.08
CA CYS A 93 -1.38 -2.16 39.19
C CYS A 93 -1.05 -2.35 40.67
N ASP A 94 -0.49 -3.51 41.03
CA ASP A 94 -0.16 -3.84 42.42
C ASP A 94 1.06 -3.06 42.93
N ALA A 95 1.87 -2.52 42.01
CA ALA A 95 3.14 -1.85 42.30
C ALA A 95 3.10 -0.33 42.10
N CYS A 96 2.02 0.23 41.55
CA CYS A 96 1.89 1.67 41.36
C CYS A 96 0.42 2.12 41.19
N PRO A 97 0.12 3.44 41.25
CA PRO A 97 -1.24 3.97 41.08
C PRO A 97 -1.81 3.87 39.66
N TYR A 98 -1.16 3.16 38.73
CA TYR A 98 -1.61 3.04 37.36
C TYR A 98 -2.82 2.12 37.24
N GLU A 99 -3.86 2.59 36.57
CA GLU A 99 -5.09 1.84 36.32
C GLU A 99 -5.37 1.72 34.83
N SER A 100 -5.86 0.56 34.40
CA SER A 100 -6.21 0.32 33.00
C SER A 100 -7.48 -0.53 32.85
N PRO A 101 -8.37 -0.20 31.90
CA PRO A 101 -9.53 -1.03 31.58
C PRO A 101 -9.17 -2.30 30.80
N HIS A 102 -7.91 -2.43 30.34
CA HIS A 102 -7.46 -3.54 29.50
C HIS A 102 -6.32 -4.35 30.15
N LYS A 103 -6.43 -5.68 30.10
CA LYS A 103 -5.41 -6.62 30.60
C LYS A 103 -4.07 -6.48 29.85
N TRP A 104 -4.10 -6.38 28.51
CA TRP A 104 -2.88 -6.27 27.72
C TRP A 104 -2.11 -4.96 28.01
N CYS A 105 -2.82 -3.85 28.22
CA CYS A 105 -2.21 -2.59 28.66
C CYS A 105 -1.55 -2.75 30.03
N MET A 106 -2.22 -3.44 30.97
CA MET A 106 -1.66 -3.70 32.31
C MET A 106 -0.42 -4.59 32.25
N GLU A 107 -0.46 -5.65 31.44
CA GLU A 107 0.69 -6.56 31.30
C GLU A 107 1.88 -5.88 30.61
N ASN A 108 1.63 -5.07 29.58
CA ASN A 108 2.68 -4.26 28.96
C ASN A 108 3.23 -3.22 29.94
N HIS A 109 2.36 -2.58 30.74
CA HIS A 109 2.77 -1.66 31.79
C HIS A 109 3.68 -2.36 32.82
N LYS A 110 3.28 -3.53 33.34
CA LYS A 110 4.10 -4.33 34.26
C LYS A 110 5.44 -4.71 33.62
N LYS A 111 5.47 -5.14 32.36
CA LYS A 111 6.72 -5.47 31.64
C LYS A 111 7.63 -4.27 31.38
N ARG A 112 7.09 -3.06 31.25
CA ARG A 112 7.90 -1.85 30.93
C ARG A 112 8.33 -1.06 32.16
N HIS A 113 7.50 -1.06 33.19
CA HIS A 113 7.71 -0.25 34.39
C HIS A 113 8.06 -1.08 35.62
N HIS A 114 7.77 -2.37 35.63
CA HIS A 114 7.98 -3.28 36.75
C HIS A 114 8.69 -4.58 36.32
N SER A 115 9.45 -4.56 35.22
CA SER A 115 10.24 -5.70 34.73
C SER A 115 11.36 -6.16 35.67
N ASN A 116 11.57 -5.47 36.78
CA ASN A 116 12.53 -5.87 37.80
C ASN A 116 11.90 -6.86 38.78
N VAL A 117 11.44 -8.01 38.26
CA VAL A 117 11.42 -9.24 39.05
C VAL A 117 12.72 -9.94 38.72
N CYS A 118 13.77 -9.62 39.48
CA CYS A 118 14.90 -10.52 39.61
C CYS A 118 14.42 -11.80 40.30
N ASN A 119 14.86 -12.91 39.71
CA ASN A 119 14.61 -14.30 40.07
C ASN A 119 15.11 -14.64 41.48
#